data_AF-A0A1B0GMH0-F1
#
_entry.id   AF-A0A1B0GMH0-F1
#
_cell.length_a   1.000
_cell.length_b   1.000
_cell.length_c   1.000
_cell.angle_alpha   90.00
_cell.angle_beta   90.00
_cell.angle_gamma   90.00
#
_symmetry.space_group_name_H-M   'P 1'
#
loop_
_entity.id
_entity.type
_entity.pdbx_description
1 polymer ?
#
loop_
_entity_poly.entity_id
_entity_poly.type
_entity_poly.pdbx_seq_one_letter_code
_entity_poly.pdbx_strand_id
1 'polypeptide(L)'
;MKSSADVGSITSEAIQLVSKSTELFIAELASKAHKKRLEKDKIKTLDYKSLAEYVQNESKLEFLQQMVPKKVTVKEYRALLKKSEEEEVQEISDDDDDESSVCSSDSGNADDAISISSASVVEVKN
;
A
#
# COMPACT_ATOMS: atom_id res chain seq x y z
N MET A 1 -19.05 9.85 -18.15
CA MET A 1 -20.04 9.09 -17.33
C MET A 1 -20.63 10.06 -16.33
N LYS A 2 -21.87 9.85 -15.86
CA LYS A 2 -22.53 10.84 -14.96
C LYS A 2 -21.90 10.94 -13.55
N SER A 3 -20.89 10.12 -13.25
CA SER A 3 -20.11 10.15 -12.00
C SER A 3 -18.96 11.15 -11.97
N SER A 4 -18.47 11.62 -13.13
CA SER A 4 -17.44 12.65 -13.21
C SER A 4 -18.10 14.02 -13.33
N ALA A 5 -17.59 15.02 -12.60
CA ALA A 5 -18.00 16.40 -12.79
C ALA A 5 -17.54 16.87 -14.18
N ASP A 6 -18.41 17.60 -14.88
CA ASP A 6 -18.15 18.17 -16.21
C ASP A 6 -18.10 17.17 -17.37
N VAL A 7 -19.24 16.54 -17.66
CA VAL A 7 -19.41 15.74 -18.89
C VAL A 7 -20.60 16.29 -19.65
N GLY A 8 -20.34 16.79 -20.87
CA GLY A 8 -21.38 17.16 -21.81
C GLY A 8 -22.25 15.97 -22.25
N SER A 9 -23.12 16.19 -23.22
CA SER A 9 -23.93 15.12 -23.80
C SER A 9 -23.04 14.03 -24.42
N ILE A 10 -23.18 12.79 -23.96
CA ILE A 10 -22.45 11.63 -24.48
C ILE A 10 -23.33 10.93 -25.54
N THR A 11 -22.76 10.59 -26.69
CA THR A 11 -23.49 9.87 -27.74
C THR A 11 -23.72 8.41 -27.34
N SER A 12 -24.83 7.82 -27.82
CA SER A 12 -25.15 6.40 -27.57
C SER A 12 -24.05 5.46 -28.09
N GLU A 13 -23.50 5.77 -29.25
CA GLU A 13 -22.40 5.00 -29.87
C GLU A 13 -21.15 4.98 -28.99
N ALA A 14 -20.78 6.11 -28.38
CA ALA A 14 -19.64 6.17 -27.46
C ALA A 14 -19.85 5.30 -26.22
N ILE A 15 -21.07 5.24 -25.69
CA ILE A 15 -21.43 4.37 -24.56
C ILE A 15 -21.25 2.91 -24.95
N GLN A 16 -21.74 2.51 -26.13
CA GLN A 16 -21.63 1.13 -26.62
C GLN A 16 -20.17 0.74 -26.87
N LEU A 17 -19.39 1.62 -27.49
CA LEU A 17 -17.98 1.37 -27.77
C LEU A 17 -17.18 1.20 -26.47
N VAL A 18 -17.32 2.13 -25.52
CA VAL A 18 -16.63 2.05 -24.21
C VAL A 18 -17.06 0.80 -23.44
N SER A 19 -18.35 0.45 -23.48
CA SER A 19 -18.84 -0.78 -22.85
C SER A 19 -18.14 -2.00 -23.44
N LYS A 20 -18.06 -2.08 -24.79
CA LYS A 20 -17.41 -3.21 -25.46
C LYS A 20 -15.90 -3.26 -25.23
N SER A 21 -15.23 -2.11 -25.26
CA SER A 21 -13.82 -1.99 -24.92
C SER A 21 -13.55 -2.44 -23.49
N THR A 22 -14.43 -2.11 -22.55
CA THR A 22 -14.30 -2.51 -21.13
C THR A 22 -14.51 -4.02 -20.94
N GLU A 23 -15.45 -4.63 -21.66
CA GLU A 23 -15.61 -6.09 -21.68
C GLU A 23 -14.33 -6.79 -22.14
N LEU A 24 -13.75 -6.34 -23.26
CA LEU A 24 -12.51 -6.89 -23.79
C LEU A 24 -11.33 -6.65 -22.84
N PHE A 25 -11.27 -5.48 -22.23
CA PHE A 25 -10.24 -5.15 -21.24
C PHE A 25 -10.28 -6.11 -20.04
N ILE A 26 -11.46 -6.36 -19.46
CA ILE A 26 -11.61 -7.26 -18.30
C ILE A 26 -11.24 -8.70 -18.68
N ALA A 27 -11.71 -9.17 -19.85
CA ALA A 27 -11.40 -10.52 -20.33
C ALA A 27 -9.89 -10.73 -20.51
N GLU A 28 -9.22 -9.75 -21.14
CA GLU A 28 -7.78 -9.81 -21.39
C GLU A 28 -6.97 -9.69 -20.08
N LEU A 29 -7.40 -8.80 -19.17
CA LEU A 29 -6.77 -8.63 -17.86
C LEU A 29 -6.81 -9.93 -17.04
N ALA A 30 -7.98 -10.58 -16.97
CA ALA A 30 -8.16 -11.83 -16.24
C ALA A 30 -7.35 -12.98 -16.88
N SER A 31 -7.41 -13.11 -18.22
CA SER A 31 -6.69 -14.14 -18.96
C SER A 31 -5.17 -14.02 -18.81
N LYS A 32 -4.61 -12.81 -18.96
CA LYS A 32 -3.17 -12.59 -18.82
C LYS A 32 -2.68 -12.74 -17.39
N ALA A 33 -3.42 -12.23 -16.41
CA ALA A 33 -3.05 -12.41 -15.00
C ALA A 33 -3.06 -13.89 -14.60
N HIS A 34 -4.05 -14.65 -15.07
CA HIS A 34 -4.13 -16.10 -14.84
C HIS A 34 -2.99 -16.85 -15.52
N LYS A 35 -2.73 -16.58 -16.80
CA LYS A 35 -1.64 -17.21 -17.57
C LYS A 35 -0.28 -16.97 -16.91
N LYS A 36 0.01 -15.73 -16.49
CA LYS A 36 1.28 -15.40 -15.81
C LYS A 36 1.44 -16.15 -14.49
N ARG A 37 0.34 -16.29 -13.72
CA ARG A 37 0.35 -17.05 -12.46
C ARG A 37 0.52 -18.55 -12.69
N LEU A 38 -0.11 -19.09 -13.73
CA LEU A 38 0.01 -20.49 -14.12
C LEU A 38 1.45 -20.83 -14.55
N GLU A 39 2.10 -19.94 -15.31
CA GLU A 39 3.48 -20.11 -15.74
C GLU A 39 4.48 -20.04 -14.58
N LYS A 40 4.27 -19.10 -13.64
CA LYS A 40 5.19 -18.86 -12.52
C LYS A 40 5.03 -19.88 -11.38
N ASP A 41 3.81 -20.09 -10.90
CA ASP A 41 3.54 -20.85 -9.67
C ASP A 41 2.79 -22.17 -9.92
N LYS A 42 2.44 -22.49 -11.17
CA LYS A 42 1.60 -23.64 -11.56
C LYS A 42 0.21 -23.65 -10.89
N ILE A 43 -0.25 -22.48 -10.43
CA ILE A 43 -1.55 -22.29 -9.79
C ILE A 43 -2.60 -22.02 -10.87
N LYS A 44 -3.71 -22.76 -10.81
CA LYS A 44 -4.82 -22.65 -11.76
C LYS A 44 -5.93 -21.69 -11.33
N THR A 45 -5.81 -21.07 -10.16
CA THR A 45 -6.77 -20.09 -9.65
C THR A 45 -6.27 -18.66 -9.85
N LEU A 46 -7.21 -17.74 -10.09
CA LEU A 46 -6.93 -16.31 -10.16
C LEU A 46 -7.27 -15.68 -8.81
N ASP A 47 -6.25 -15.32 -8.05
CA ASP A 47 -6.42 -14.62 -6.76
C ASP A 47 -6.02 -13.15 -6.88
N TYR A 48 -6.35 -12.35 -5.85
CA TYR A 48 -5.92 -10.96 -5.77
C TYR A 48 -4.40 -10.79 -5.88
N LYS A 49 -3.61 -11.70 -5.27
CA LYS A 49 -2.14 -11.63 -5.31
C LYS A 49 -1.61 -11.71 -6.75
N SER A 50 -2.16 -12.60 -7.57
CA SER A 50 -1.83 -12.70 -9.00
C SER A 50 -2.19 -11.44 -9.77
N LEU A 51 -3.37 -10.88 -9.50
CA LEU A 51 -3.83 -9.68 -10.21
C LEU A 51 -2.96 -8.46 -9.86
N ALA A 52 -2.73 -8.23 -8.56
CA ALA A 52 -1.88 -7.14 -8.10
C ALA A 52 -0.45 -7.29 -8.63
N GLU A 53 0.12 -8.50 -8.63
CA GLU A 53 1.43 -8.73 -9.21
C GLU A 53 1.46 -8.49 -10.73
N TYR A 54 0.42 -8.88 -11.46
CA TYR A 54 0.34 -8.63 -12.90
C TYR A 54 0.27 -7.13 -13.21
N VAL A 55 -0.61 -6.39 -12.51
CA VAL A 55 -0.80 -4.93 -12.67
C VAL A 55 0.49 -4.16 -12.39
N GLN A 56 1.25 -4.54 -11.35
CA GLN A 56 2.48 -3.84 -10.99
C GLN A 56 3.65 -4.08 -11.97
N ASN A 57 3.57 -5.11 -12.81
CA ASN A 57 4.64 -5.47 -13.74
C ASN A 57 4.38 -5.04 -15.19
N GLU A 58 3.15 -4.62 -15.53
CA GLU A 58 2.77 -4.28 -16.91
C GLU A 58 2.58 -2.77 -17.04
N SER A 59 3.38 -2.12 -17.89
CA SER A 59 3.35 -0.65 -18.06
C SER A 59 1.99 -0.14 -18.55
N LYS A 60 1.27 -0.91 -19.37
CA LYS A 60 -0.06 -0.55 -19.87
C LYS A 60 -1.13 -0.48 -18.77
N LEU A 61 -0.83 -1.02 -17.58
CA LEU A 61 -1.72 -1.07 -16.43
C LEU A 61 -1.25 -0.12 -15.31
N GLU A 62 -0.33 0.79 -15.59
CA GLU A 62 0.17 1.79 -14.63
C GLU A 62 -0.98 2.56 -13.94
N PHE A 63 -2.01 2.92 -14.71
CA PHE A 63 -3.20 3.62 -14.21
C PHE A 63 -3.98 2.84 -13.13
N LEU A 64 -3.77 1.52 -13.01
CA LEU A 64 -4.38 0.68 -11.98
C LEU A 64 -3.50 0.47 -10.75
N GLN A 65 -2.23 0.87 -10.76
CA GLN A 65 -1.30 0.55 -9.66
C GLN A 65 -1.75 1.13 -8.31
N GLN A 66 -2.31 2.35 -8.32
CA GLN A 66 -2.84 2.98 -7.12
C GLN A 66 -4.17 2.35 -6.66
N MET A 67 -4.97 1.83 -7.60
CA MET A 67 -6.25 1.19 -7.29
C MET A 67 -6.08 -0.28 -6.85
N VAL A 68 -5.02 -0.95 -7.31
CA VAL A 68 -4.73 -2.37 -7.06
C VAL A 68 -3.30 -2.52 -6.50
N PRO A 69 -3.06 -2.06 -5.25
CA PRO A 69 -1.75 -2.13 -4.64
C PRO A 69 -1.35 -3.57 -4.28
N LYS A 70 -0.05 -3.86 -4.31
CA LYS A 70 0.46 -5.14 -3.79
C LYS A 70 0.37 -5.13 -2.27
N LYS A 71 -0.28 -6.15 -1.70
CA LYS A 71 -0.33 -6.33 -0.24
C LYS A 71 1.06 -6.70 0.26
N VAL A 72 1.50 -6.00 1.30
CA VAL A 72 2.67 -6.35 2.11
C VAL A 72 2.21 -6.64 3.53
N THR A 73 2.84 -7.61 4.16
CA THR A 73 2.63 -7.90 5.58
C THR A 73 3.41 -6.90 6.43
N VAL A 74 2.99 -6.70 7.69
CA VAL A 74 3.73 -5.83 8.64
C VAL A 74 5.18 -6.29 8.79
N LYS A 75 5.42 -7.60 8.75
CA LYS A 75 6.76 -8.19 8.81
C LYS A 75 7.60 -7.78 7.60
N GLU A 76 7.07 -7.89 6.39
CA GLU A 76 7.75 -7.47 5.16
C GLU A 76 7.98 -5.97 5.12
N TYR A 77 7.01 -5.17 5.58
CA TYR A 77 7.14 -3.72 5.64
C TYR A 77 8.24 -3.28 6.62
N ARG A 78 8.31 -3.88 7.81
CA ARG A 78 9.42 -3.61 8.76
C ARG A 78 10.79 -4.00 8.19
N ALA A 79 10.85 -5.06 7.37
CA ALA A 79 12.10 -5.44 6.70
C ALA A 79 12.47 -4.45 5.58
N LEU A 80 11.48 -3.96 4.83
CA LEU A 80 11.68 -2.92 3.81
C LEU A 80 12.21 -1.62 4.42
N LEU A 81 11.68 -1.19 5.57
CA LEU A 81 12.15 0.00 6.29
C LEU A 81 13.61 -0.12 6.73
N LYS A 82 13.98 -1.25 7.34
CA LYS A 82 15.38 -1.50 7.73
C LYS A 82 16.31 -1.51 6.53
N LYS A 83 15.86 -2.13 5.43
CA LYS A 83 16.64 -2.17 4.20
C LYS A 83 16.81 -0.78 3.58
N SER A 84 15.77 0.07 3.59
CA SER A 84 15.90 1.46 3.11
C SER A 84 16.79 2.30 4.02
N GLU A 85 16.75 2.09 5.34
CA GLU A 85 17.67 2.73 6.28
C GLU A 85 19.12 2.32 5.98
N GLU A 86 19.39 1.03 5.77
CA GLU A 86 20.71 0.49 5.40
C GLU A 86 21.23 1.00 4.04
N GLU A 87 20.34 1.22 3.06
CA GLU A 87 20.67 1.82 1.77
C GLU A 87 20.92 3.34 1.87
N GLU A 88 20.27 4.06 2.80
CA GLU A 88 20.54 5.48 3.08
C GLU A 88 21.87 5.69 3.84
N VAL A 89 22.32 4.76 4.69
CA VAL A 89 23.64 4.88 5.37
C VAL A 89 24.82 4.68 4.42
N GLN A 90 24.63 4.13 3.21
CA GLN A 90 25.71 3.97 2.23
C GLN A 90 26.04 5.24 1.43
N GLU A 91 25.22 6.30 1.47
CA GLU A 91 25.54 7.60 0.87
C GLU A 91 26.09 8.64 1.87
N ILE A 92 26.30 8.28 3.14
CA ILE A 92 27.06 9.09 4.11
C ILE A 92 28.36 8.35 4.43
N SER A 93 29.26 8.30 3.46
CA SER A 93 30.67 8.01 3.68
C SER A 93 31.50 9.18 3.13
N ASP A 94 31.57 10.25 3.90
CA ASP A 94 32.68 11.20 3.85
C ASP A 94 32.92 11.70 5.29
N ASP A 95 34.14 11.45 5.75
CA ASP A 95 34.87 11.89 6.95
C ASP A 95 34.13 12.72 8.02
N ASP A 96 34.15 12.22 9.27
CA ASP A 96 34.75 12.96 10.40
C ASP A 96 34.93 12.01 11.61
N ASP A 97 36.19 11.66 11.89
CA ASP A 97 36.66 11.15 13.18
C ASP A 97 36.50 12.25 14.25
N ASP A 98 35.73 12.02 15.31
CA ASP A 98 36.08 12.57 16.64
C ASP A 98 35.53 11.71 17.79
N GLU A 99 36.45 11.28 18.65
CA GLU A 99 36.21 10.47 19.84
C GLU A 99 35.99 11.42 21.03
N SER A 100 34.80 11.39 21.66
CA SER A 100 34.71 11.80 23.07
C SER A 100 33.53 11.16 23.82
N SER A 101 33.90 10.37 24.83
CA SER A 101 33.46 10.43 26.25
C SER A 101 32.14 11.17 26.55
N VAL A 102 31.18 10.69 27.33
CA VAL A 102 31.24 10.05 28.65
C VAL A 102 29.92 9.30 28.89
N CYS A 103 29.97 8.19 29.61
CA CYS A 103 28.77 7.65 30.25
C CYS A 103 28.45 8.51 31.48
N SER A 104 27.24 9.08 31.53
CA SER A 104 26.69 9.61 32.77
C SER A 104 25.47 8.79 33.14
N SER A 105 25.68 7.88 34.08
CA SER A 105 24.60 7.43 34.95
C SER A 105 24.27 8.58 35.91
N ASP A 106 23.03 9.02 35.96
CA ASP A 106 22.48 9.64 37.15
C ASP A 106 21.10 9.07 37.47
N SER A 107 20.85 9.02 38.77
CA SER A 107 20.16 7.98 39.50
C SER A 107 18.76 8.38 39.88
N GLY A 108 17.90 7.37 40.02
CA GLY A 108 16.62 7.31 40.74
C GLY A 108 15.97 8.58 41.31
N ASN A 109 14.68 8.72 41.04
CA ASN A 109 13.74 8.73 42.15
C ASN A 109 12.48 7.93 41.82
N ALA A 110 11.96 7.28 42.85
CA ALA A 110 10.81 6.41 42.84
C ALA A 110 9.49 7.21 42.72
N ASP A 111 8.38 6.47 42.80
CA ASP A 111 7.03 6.95 43.09
C ASP A 111 6.36 7.87 42.06
N ASP A 112 5.52 7.29 41.20
CA ASP A 112 4.10 7.60 41.38
C ASP A 112 3.15 6.49 40.90
N ALA A 113 2.22 6.17 41.78
CA ALA A 113 1.20 5.17 41.61
C ALA A 113 0.03 5.71 40.79
N ILE A 114 -0.57 4.80 40.02
CA ILE A 114 -1.95 4.76 39.51
C ILE A 114 -2.89 5.88 40.02
N SER A 115 -3.47 6.61 39.07
CA SER A 115 -4.79 7.25 39.24
C SER A 115 -5.66 6.98 38.00
N ILE A 116 -6.35 5.85 38.04
CA ILE A 116 -7.57 5.59 37.30
C ILE A 116 -8.69 6.41 37.97
N SER A 117 -9.06 7.55 37.39
CA SER A 117 -10.28 8.27 37.77
C SER A 117 -11.42 7.91 36.81
N SER A 118 -12.23 6.98 37.29
CA SER A 118 -13.66 6.75 37.10
C SER A 118 -14.47 7.77 36.29
N ALA A 119 -15.22 7.23 35.32
CA ALA A 119 -16.64 7.46 35.01
C ALA A 119 -17.24 8.88 35.12
N SER A 120 -17.84 9.34 34.01
CA SER A 120 -19.17 9.96 34.02
C SER A 120 -19.87 9.75 32.68
N VAL A 121 -20.78 8.77 32.66
CA VAL A 121 -21.91 8.73 31.73
C VAL A 121 -22.79 9.92 32.05
N VAL A 122 -23.09 10.76 31.06
CA VAL A 122 -24.12 11.79 31.18
C VAL A 122 -25.21 11.47 30.15
N GLU A 123 -26.25 10.77 30.62
CA GLU A 123 -27.58 10.84 30.03
C GLU A 123 -28.14 12.24 30.28
N VAL A 124 -28.61 12.92 29.23
CA VAL A 124 -29.64 13.96 29.37
C VAL A 124 -30.72 13.68 28.33
N LYS A 125 -31.85 13.21 28.83
CA LYS A 125 -33.17 13.26 28.19
C LYS A 125 -33.50 14.72 27.84
N ASN A 126 -34.01 14.93 26.63
CA ASN A 126 -35.31 15.58 26.41
C ASN A 126 -35.85 15.18 25.04
#